data_AF-A0A560DK92-F1
#
_entry.id   AF-A0A560DK92-F1
#
_cell.length_a   1.000
_cell.length_b   1.000
_cell.length_c   1.000
_cell.angle_alpha   90.00
_cell.angle_beta   90.00
_cell.angle_gamma   90.00
#
_symmetry.space_group_name_H-M   'P 1'
#
loop_
_entity.id
_entity.type
_entity.pdbx_description
1 polymer ?
#
loop_
_entity_poly.entity_id
_entity_poly.type
_entity_poly.pdbx_seq_one_letter_code
_entity_poly.pdbx_strand_id
1 'polypeptide(L)'
;MDLEKITKFAESYGRDYILMVLGILWGAPAAYVGASSSEVSTEADRNPLDPRLLSFAVISILAGMLIYATAIGEDLKLSEISLPSLLLIIPMWMFTAAVMHPIARLFGSDRGYLDTFAVCLRVMPTAFMLSSVICLIASLLVLPYFPELKSILHTAGTFLVFQLMILIVYFPLAMKRIHQTGAACQFFMAIAILLVVGTINGLYMAKNEPDVASTARVIKAGKPVAITGSQESAIR
;
A
#
# COMPACT_ATOMS: atom_id res chain seq x y z
N MET A 1 26.47 -17.93 1.58
CA MET A 1 25.73 -17.62 2.82
C MET A 1 25.36 -18.94 3.46
N ASP A 2 25.75 -19.18 4.71
CA ASP A 2 25.51 -20.46 5.39
C ASP A 2 24.02 -20.73 5.57
N LEU A 3 23.58 -21.97 5.31
CA LEU A 3 22.20 -22.41 5.51
C LEU A 3 21.72 -22.16 6.95
N GLU A 4 22.61 -22.34 7.94
CA GLU A 4 22.32 -22.06 9.35
C GLU A 4 22.03 -20.58 9.63
N LYS A 5 22.67 -19.67 8.90
CA LYS A 5 22.39 -18.23 9.02
C LYS A 5 21.03 -17.88 8.44
N ILE A 6 20.63 -18.56 7.36
CA ILE A 6 19.32 -18.38 6.72
C ILE A 6 18.19 -18.89 7.63
N THR A 7 18.36 -20.05 8.27
CA THR A 7 17.32 -20.63 9.14
C THR A 7 17.13 -19.79 10.40
N LYS A 8 18.21 -19.39 11.08
CA LYS A 8 18.14 -18.48 12.24
C LYS A 8 17.55 -17.11 11.87
N PHE A 9 17.85 -16.61 10.66
CA PHE A 9 17.22 -15.41 10.14
C PHE A 9 15.70 -15.60 9.99
N ALA A 10 15.26 -16.67 9.33
CA ALA A 10 13.85 -16.94 9.07
C ALA A 10 13.04 -17.13 10.36
N GLU A 11 13.62 -17.83 11.35
CA GLU A 11 12.99 -18.07 12.65
C GLU A 11 12.82 -16.78 13.46
N SER A 12 13.90 -16.00 13.63
CA SER A 12 13.84 -14.73 14.34
C SER A 12 12.89 -13.75 13.66
N TYR A 13 12.95 -13.68 12.33
CA TYR A 13 12.14 -12.78 11.53
C TYR A 13 10.66 -13.16 11.56
N GLY A 14 10.34 -14.45 11.36
CA GLY A 14 8.97 -14.96 11.41
C GLY A 14 8.33 -14.72 12.76
N ARG A 15 9.07 -14.95 13.86
CA ARG A 15 8.57 -14.69 15.22
C ARG A 15 8.22 -13.22 15.44
N ASP A 16 9.13 -12.30 15.11
CA ASP A 16 8.90 -10.87 15.32
C ASP A 16 7.74 -10.34 14.43
N TYR A 17 7.61 -10.83 13.20
CA TYR A 17 6.48 -10.52 12.31
C TYR A 17 5.13 -11.02 12.86
N ILE A 18 5.05 -12.30 13.27
CA ILE A 18 3.83 -12.90 13.81
C ILE A 18 3.38 -12.16 15.06
N LEU A 19 4.30 -11.88 15.99
CA LEU A 19 3.95 -11.17 17.22
C LEU A 19 3.45 -9.75 16.95
N MET A 20 4.02 -9.03 15.97
CA MET A 20 3.54 -7.70 15.57
C MET A 20 2.13 -7.76 14.96
N VAL A 21 1.89 -8.73 14.06
CA VAL A 21 0.57 -8.94 13.43
C VAL A 21 -0.49 -9.26 14.48
N LEU A 22 -0.19 -10.19 15.39
CA LEU A 22 -1.10 -10.56 16.48
C LEU A 22 -1.38 -9.37 17.40
N GLY A 23 -0.36 -8.56 17.73
CA GLY A 23 -0.52 -7.36 18.55
C GLY A 23 -1.43 -6.30 17.93
N ILE A 24 -1.33 -6.09 16.61
CA ILE A 24 -2.22 -5.18 15.86
C ILE A 24 -3.64 -5.76 15.78
N LEU A 25 -3.79 -7.05 15.48
CA LEU A 25 -5.09 -7.70 15.30
C LEU A 25 -5.90 -7.84 16.60
N TRP A 26 -5.25 -8.10 17.73
CA TRP A 26 -5.93 -8.26 19.03
C TRP A 26 -6.32 -6.95 19.72
N GLY A 27 -6.17 -5.81 19.02
CA GLY A 27 -6.57 -4.50 19.57
C GLY A 27 -5.75 -4.10 20.80
N ALA A 28 -4.56 -4.69 20.97
CA ALA A 28 -3.64 -4.40 22.06
C ALA A 28 -2.35 -3.76 21.53
N PRO A 29 -2.41 -2.60 20.84
CA PRO A 29 -1.18 -1.83 20.61
C PRO A 29 -0.50 -1.53 21.96
N ALA A 30 -1.28 -1.42 23.05
CA ALA A 30 -0.79 -1.24 24.42
C ALA A 30 0.05 -2.42 24.97
N ALA A 31 -0.23 -3.67 24.59
CA ALA A 31 0.49 -4.83 25.14
C ALA A 31 1.91 -4.97 24.57
N TYR A 32 2.13 -4.47 23.35
CA TYR A 32 3.48 -4.32 22.77
C TYR A 32 4.18 -3.02 23.21
N VAL A 33 3.42 -2.05 23.71
CA VAL A 33 3.89 -0.77 24.28
C VAL A 33 4.33 -0.90 25.76
N GLY A 34 3.99 -2.01 26.44
CA GLY A 34 4.20 -2.17 27.89
C GLY A 34 4.94 -3.42 28.36
N ALA A 35 5.42 -4.30 27.48
CA ALA A 35 6.17 -5.50 27.90
C ALA A 35 7.64 -5.15 28.23
N SER A 36 7.83 -4.38 29.31
CA SER A 36 9.11 -4.09 29.95
C SER A 36 8.92 -4.28 31.46
N SER A 37 9.22 -5.48 31.95
CA SER A 37 9.94 -5.69 33.21
C SER A 37 9.91 -7.18 33.58
N SER A 38 10.96 -7.91 33.22
CA SER A 38 11.90 -8.41 34.24
C SER A 38 12.96 -9.32 33.62
N GLU A 39 14.19 -9.03 34.03
CA GLU A 39 15.35 -9.92 34.13
C GLU A 39 16.17 -10.22 32.86
N VAL A 40 17.22 -9.38 32.73
CA VAL A 40 18.61 -9.70 32.39
C VAL A 40 18.84 -10.44 31.06
N SER A 41 19.08 -9.68 29.99
CA SER A 41 20.32 -9.81 29.20
C SER A 41 20.51 -8.63 28.23
N THR A 42 21.78 -8.31 28.00
CA THR A 42 22.39 -7.39 27.03
C THR A 42 21.82 -7.41 25.60
N GLU A 43 21.94 -6.27 24.91
CA GLU A 43 21.59 -5.97 23.50
C GLU A 43 20.09 -5.91 23.13
N ALA A 44 19.72 -4.83 22.45
CA ALA A 44 18.39 -4.49 21.95
C ALA A 44 17.39 -4.01 23.00
N ASP A 45 17.55 -2.73 23.37
CA ASP A 45 16.46 -1.85 23.74
C ASP A 45 15.44 -1.85 22.58
N ARG A 46 14.51 -2.82 22.61
CA ARG A 46 13.45 -3.01 21.62
C ARG A 46 12.44 -1.90 21.81
N ASN A 47 12.73 -0.73 21.26
CA ASN A 47 11.82 0.41 21.30
C ASN A 47 10.46 -0.02 20.73
N PRO A 48 9.37 0.01 21.53
CA PRO A 48 8.04 -0.23 21.01
C PRO A 48 7.74 0.79 19.92
N LEU A 49 6.95 0.39 18.93
CA LEU A 49 6.56 1.26 17.83
C LEU A 49 5.86 2.51 18.40
N ASP A 50 6.35 3.70 18.06
CA ASP A 50 5.77 4.95 18.55
C ASP A 50 4.28 5.04 18.16
N PRO A 51 3.34 5.09 19.12
CA PRO A 51 1.91 5.13 18.83
C PRO A 51 1.52 6.32 17.95
N ARG A 52 2.30 7.41 17.99
CA ARG A 52 2.08 8.59 17.13
C ARG A 52 2.24 8.25 15.66
N LEU A 53 3.10 7.29 15.29
CA LEU A 53 3.27 6.84 13.90
C LEU A 53 2.05 6.08 13.41
N LEU A 54 1.45 5.24 14.26
CA LEU A 54 0.23 4.53 13.91
C LEU A 54 -0.95 5.50 13.77
N SER A 55 -1.10 6.45 14.69
CA SER A 55 -2.11 7.51 14.58
C SER A 55 -1.91 8.33 13.31
N PHE A 56 -0.68 8.73 13.01
CA PHE A 56 -0.33 9.43 11.77
C PHE A 56 -0.74 8.62 10.53
N ALA A 57 -0.43 7.32 10.50
CA ALA A 57 -0.79 6.43 9.41
C ALA A 57 -2.31 6.35 9.22
N VAL A 58 -3.07 6.11 10.30
CA VAL A 58 -4.54 6.02 10.25
C VAL A 58 -5.16 7.34 9.78
N ILE A 59 -4.74 8.47 10.34
CA ILE A 59 -5.24 9.80 9.94
C ILE A 59 -4.92 10.07 8.47
N SER A 60 -3.71 9.72 8.01
CA SER A 60 -3.31 9.92 6.61
C SER A 60 -4.09 9.04 5.66
N ILE A 61 -4.44 7.80 6.05
CA ILE A 61 -5.32 6.93 5.24
C ILE A 61 -6.70 7.59 5.12
N LEU A 62 -7.30 8.01 6.24
CA LEU A 62 -8.62 8.64 6.25
C LEU A 62 -8.65 9.92 5.40
N ALA A 63 -7.68 10.80 5.60
CA ALA A 63 -7.54 12.03 4.83
C ALA A 63 -7.30 11.75 3.34
N GLY A 64 -6.36 10.85 3.03
CA GLY A 64 -6.04 10.47 1.66
C GLY A 64 -7.22 9.83 0.92
N MET A 65 -8.02 9.00 1.60
CA MET A 65 -9.24 8.40 1.05
C MET A 65 -10.29 9.47 0.76
N LEU A 66 -10.51 10.39 1.69
CA LEU A 66 -11.48 11.49 1.52
C LEU A 66 -11.09 12.39 0.33
N ILE A 67 -9.81 12.77 0.25
CA ILE A 67 -9.25 13.60 -0.84
C ILE A 67 -9.38 12.86 -2.17
N TYR A 68 -8.93 11.61 -2.22
CA TYR A 68 -8.96 10.79 -3.43
C TYR A 68 -10.38 10.65 -3.95
N ALA A 69 -11.31 10.36 -3.06
CA ALA A 69 -12.65 10.06 -3.47
C ALA A 69 -13.45 11.33 -3.86
N THR A 70 -13.11 12.49 -3.27
CA THR A 70 -13.50 13.82 -3.81
C THR A 70 -12.97 14.02 -5.23
N ALA A 71 -11.74 13.58 -5.53
CA ALA A 71 -11.13 13.73 -6.86
C ALA A 71 -11.84 12.91 -7.95
N ILE A 72 -12.51 11.80 -7.60
CA ILE A 72 -13.26 10.96 -8.55
C ILE A 72 -14.70 11.44 -8.73
N GLY A 73 -15.17 12.35 -7.87
CA GLY A 73 -16.56 12.81 -7.85
C GLY A 73 -17.55 11.74 -7.36
N GLU A 74 -17.07 10.77 -6.57
CA GLU A 74 -17.95 9.81 -5.91
C GLU A 74 -18.51 10.43 -4.63
N ASP A 75 -19.82 10.35 -4.45
CA ASP A 75 -20.47 10.70 -3.18
C ASP A 75 -20.06 9.68 -2.12
N LEU A 76 -18.94 9.93 -1.44
CA LEU A 76 -18.56 9.07 -0.32
C LEU A 76 -19.54 9.27 0.81
N LYS A 77 -20.38 8.27 1.00
CA LYS A 77 -20.90 8.04 2.33
C LYS A 77 -19.70 7.65 3.19
N LEU A 78 -19.44 8.38 4.27
CA LEU A 78 -18.44 7.98 5.27
C LEU A 78 -18.63 6.54 5.78
N SER A 79 -19.86 6.01 5.69
CA SER A 79 -20.17 4.60 5.96
C SER A 79 -19.60 3.62 4.93
N GLU A 80 -19.37 4.08 3.69
CA GLU A 80 -18.79 3.32 2.57
C GLU A 80 -17.27 3.51 2.45
N ILE A 81 -16.67 4.50 3.13
CA ILE A 81 -15.25 4.51 3.53
C ILE A 81 -15.09 3.37 4.55
N SER A 82 -15.11 2.17 4.01
CA SER A 82 -15.35 0.96 4.77
C SER A 82 -14.14 0.74 5.70
N LEU A 83 -14.41 0.52 6.99
CA LEU A 83 -13.46 -0.09 7.93
C LEU A 83 -12.64 -1.23 7.26
N PRO A 84 -13.23 -2.09 6.39
CA PRO A 84 -12.49 -3.00 5.52
C PRO A 84 -11.30 -2.43 4.75
N SER A 85 -11.41 -1.24 4.17
CA SER A 85 -10.33 -0.60 3.39
C SER A 85 -9.14 -0.23 4.30
N LEU A 86 -9.43 0.35 5.47
CA LEU A 86 -8.42 0.61 6.51
C LEU A 86 -7.75 -0.69 6.99
N LEU A 87 -8.56 -1.72 7.23
CA LEU A 87 -8.10 -3.04 7.66
C LEU A 87 -7.29 -3.76 6.59
N LEU A 88 -7.39 -3.38 5.31
CA LEU A 88 -6.60 -3.96 4.22
C LEU A 88 -5.29 -3.19 3.97
N ILE A 89 -5.32 -1.85 4.07
CA ILE A 89 -4.17 -1.00 3.76
C ILE A 89 -3.01 -1.24 4.73
N ILE A 90 -3.28 -1.32 6.04
CA ILE A 90 -2.21 -1.49 7.05
C ILE A 90 -1.48 -2.84 6.87
N PRO A 91 -2.16 -4.00 6.75
CA PRO A 91 -1.50 -5.26 6.43
C PRO A 91 -0.73 -5.25 5.12
N MET A 92 -1.22 -4.55 4.10
CA MET A 92 -0.49 -4.39 2.83
C MET A 92 0.81 -3.60 3.01
N TRP A 93 0.84 -2.60 3.88
CA TRP A 93 2.06 -1.88 4.25
C TRP A 93 3.00 -2.73 5.11
N MET A 94 2.46 -3.56 6.01
CA MET A 94 3.24 -4.55 6.76
C MET A 94 3.91 -5.55 5.81
N PHE A 95 3.19 -6.03 4.80
CA PHE A 95 3.72 -6.90 3.75
C PHE A 95 4.84 -6.21 2.97
N THR A 96 4.67 -4.92 2.64
CA THR A 96 5.73 -4.13 1.98
C THR A 96 6.98 -4.06 2.85
N ALA A 97 6.85 -3.74 4.14
CA ALA A 97 7.98 -3.77 5.08
C ALA A 97 8.60 -5.17 5.15
N ALA A 98 7.77 -6.21 5.07
CA ALA A 98 8.21 -7.59 5.13
C ALA A 98 9.03 -8.04 3.92
N VAL A 99 8.79 -7.47 2.75
CA VAL A 99 9.62 -7.69 1.55
C VAL A 99 10.91 -6.86 1.62
N MET A 100 10.80 -5.62 2.09
CA MET A 100 11.94 -4.67 2.10
C MET A 100 12.98 -4.98 3.17
N HIS A 101 12.57 -5.54 4.31
CA HIS A 101 13.47 -5.83 5.41
C HIS A 101 14.53 -6.90 5.06
N PRO A 102 14.18 -8.07 4.49
CA PRO A 102 15.17 -9.02 3.99
C PRO A 102 16.13 -8.41 2.98
N ILE A 103 15.64 -7.53 2.08
CA ILE A 103 16.51 -6.83 1.13
C ILE A 103 17.51 -5.96 1.90
N ALA A 104 17.08 -5.13 2.83
CA ALA A 104 17.99 -4.32 3.65
C ALA A 104 19.04 -5.18 4.38
N ARG A 105 18.62 -6.30 4.98
CA ARG A 105 19.48 -7.27 5.68
C ARG A 105 20.50 -7.94 4.75
N LEU A 106 20.10 -8.33 3.54
CA LEU A 106 21.00 -8.93 2.54
C LEU A 106 22.14 -7.98 2.13
N PHE A 107 21.91 -6.67 2.24
CA PHE A 107 22.92 -5.64 1.99
C PHE A 107 23.64 -5.15 3.25
N GLY A 108 23.63 -5.94 4.33
CA GLY A 108 24.46 -5.71 5.51
C GLY A 108 23.87 -4.75 6.54
N SER A 109 22.56 -4.47 6.50
CA SER A 109 21.91 -3.72 7.57
C SER A 109 21.74 -4.57 8.83
N ASP A 110 22.19 -4.04 9.96
CA ASP A 110 22.00 -4.66 11.29
C ASP A 110 20.72 -4.19 12.02
N ARG A 111 19.99 -3.22 11.45
CA ARG A 111 18.73 -2.72 12.02
C ARG A 111 17.61 -3.76 12.01
N GLY A 112 16.69 -3.62 12.95
CA GLY A 112 15.57 -4.56 13.16
C GLY A 112 14.42 -4.37 12.18
N TYR A 113 13.48 -5.31 12.18
CA TYR A 113 12.25 -5.22 11.36
C TYR A 113 11.38 -4.03 11.77
N LEU A 114 11.30 -3.71 13.07
CA LEU A 114 10.54 -2.56 13.57
C LEU A 114 11.03 -1.23 12.98
N ASP A 115 12.34 -1.08 12.75
CA ASP A 115 12.90 0.10 12.09
C ASP A 115 12.39 0.21 10.65
N THR A 116 12.42 -0.91 9.90
CA THR A 116 11.89 -0.98 8.53
C THR A 116 10.39 -0.70 8.49
N PHE A 117 9.63 -1.24 9.44
CA PHE A 117 8.21 -1.01 9.53
C PHE A 117 7.88 0.44 9.90
N ALA A 118 8.65 1.07 10.80
CA ALA A 118 8.53 2.48 11.11
C ALA A 118 8.83 3.38 9.90
N VAL A 119 9.80 3.00 9.05
CA VAL A 119 10.02 3.68 7.76
C VAL A 119 8.78 3.55 6.87
N CYS A 120 8.26 2.34 6.76
CA CYS A 120 7.07 2.04 5.96
C CYS A 120 5.86 2.87 6.41
N LEU A 121 5.59 2.94 7.72
CA LEU A 121 4.52 3.74 8.31
C LEU A 121 4.72 5.25 8.23
N ARG A 122 5.90 5.73 7.87
CA ARG A 122 6.13 7.16 7.56
C ARG A 122 5.96 7.43 6.07
N VAL A 123 6.56 6.60 5.23
CA VAL A 123 6.65 6.83 3.79
C VAL A 123 5.35 6.46 3.08
N MET A 124 4.74 5.31 3.39
CA MET A 124 3.54 4.84 2.68
C MET A 124 2.33 5.77 2.87
N PRO A 125 1.98 6.23 4.10
CA PRO A 125 0.87 7.17 4.25
C PRO A 125 1.16 8.53 3.65
N THR A 126 2.41 9.01 3.74
CA THR A 126 2.82 10.28 3.10
C THR A 126 2.66 10.21 1.59
N ALA A 127 3.16 9.13 0.97
CA ALA A 127 2.99 8.89 -0.46
C ALA A 127 1.51 8.81 -0.82
N PHE A 128 0.73 8.03 -0.07
CA PHE A 128 -0.71 7.86 -0.29
C PHE A 128 -1.44 9.21 -0.29
N MET A 129 -1.22 10.01 0.75
CA MET A 129 -1.83 11.34 0.86
C MET A 129 -1.38 12.28 -0.27
N LEU A 130 -0.10 12.32 -0.59
CA LEU A 130 0.43 13.19 -1.64
C LEU A 130 -0.13 12.83 -3.02
N SER A 131 -0.21 11.53 -3.34
CA SER A 131 -0.80 11.04 -4.58
C SER A 131 -2.30 11.37 -4.66
N SER A 132 -3.03 11.28 -3.55
CA SER A 132 -4.43 11.71 -3.49
C SER A 132 -4.57 13.21 -3.78
N VAL A 133 -3.69 14.05 -3.20
CA VAL A 133 -3.69 15.50 -3.45
C VAL A 133 -3.38 15.82 -4.90
N ILE A 134 -2.38 15.17 -5.50
CA ILE A 134 -2.03 15.34 -6.91
C ILE A 134 -3.22 14.96 -7.79
N CYS A 135 -3.90 13.86 -7.46
CA CYS A 135 -5.08 13.43 -8.19
C CYS A 135 -6.23 14.45 -8.08
N LEU A 136 -6.47 15.01 -6.89
CA LEU A 136 -7.46 16.07 -6.69
C LEU A 136 -7.13 17.31 -7.52
N ILE A 137 -5.87 17.74 -7.51
CA ILE A 137 -5.40 18.88 -8.32
C ILE A 137 -5.63 18.61 -9.81
N ALA A 138 -5.29 17.42 -10.30
CA ALA A 138 -5.52 17.04 -11.69
C ALA A 138 -7.03 17.06 -12.04
N SER A 139 -7.87 16.53 -11.16
CA SER A 139 -9.32 16.51 -11.37
C SER A 139 -9.95 17.90 -11.37
N LEU A 140 -9.49 18.81 -10.51
CA LEU A 140 -10.07 20.16 -10.38
C LEU A 140 -9.50 21.16 -11.38
N LEU A 141 -8.21 21.06 -11.72
CA LEU A 141 -7.51 22.10 -12.49
C LEU A 141 -7.11 21.66 -13.90
N VAL A 142 -7.02 20.37 -14.19
CA VAL A 142 -6.57 19.90 -15.52
C VAL A 142 -7.76 19.38 -16.32
N LEU A 143 -8.54 18.46 -15.77
CA LEU A 143 -9.65 17.82 -16.48
C LEU A 143 -10.72 18.79 -17.02
N PRO A 144 -11.11 19.88 -16.32
CA PRO A 144 -12.11 20.81 -16.86
C PRO A 144 -11.64 21.55 -18.12
N TYR A 145 -10.34 21.74 -18.28
CA TYR A 145 -9.75 22.48 -19.42
C TYR A 145 -9.30 21.54 -20.54
N PHE A 146 -9.06 20.27 -20.23
CA PHE A 146 -8.60 19.25 -21.16
C PHE A 146 -9.44 17.98 -21.01
N PRO A 147 -10.72 18.01 -21.38
CA PRO A 147 -11.62 16.87 -21.20
C PRO A 147 -11.17 15.64 -22.01
N GLU A 148 -10.41 15.82 -23.10
CA GLU A 148 -9.85 14.72 -23.88
C GLU A 148 -8.86 13.88 -23.08
N LEU A 149 -8.22 14.47 -22.05
CA LEU A 149 -7.30 13.77 -21.17
C LEU A 149 -8.02 12.85 -20.18
N LYS A 150 -9.34 12.91 -20.04
CA LYS A 150 -10.08 12.09 -19.07
C LYS A 150 -9.92 10.58 -19.30
N SER A 151 -9.76 10.15 -20.56
CA SER A 151 -9.50 8.75 -20.91
C SER A 151 -8.06 8.31 -20.60
N ILE A 152 -7.11 9.25 -20.61
CA ILE A 152 -5.67 9.02 -20.38
C ILE A 152 -5.33 9.15 -18.89
N LEU A 153 -5.81 10.22 -18.25
CA LEU A 153 -5.80 10.45 -16.81
C LEU A 153 -6.99 9.75 -16.16
N HIS A 154 -7.07 8.42 -16.33
CA HIS A 154 -7.92 7.64 -15.44
C HIS A 154 -7.43 7.87 -14.01
N THR A 155 -8.29 8.40 -13.14
CA THR A 155 -7.97 8.84 -11.76
C THR A 155 -7.15 7.80 -10.99
N ALA A 156 -7.54 6.52 -11.06
CA ALA A 156 -6.82 5.43 -10.41
C ALA A 156 -5.42 5.19 -11.00
N GLY A 157 -5.28 5.32 -12.33
CA GLY A 157 -3.98 5.18 -13.00
C GLY A 157 -3.04 6.32 -12.65
N THR A 158 -3.56 7.55 -12.63
CA THR A 158 -2.82 8.76 -12.24
C THR A 158 -2.33 8.65 -10.80
N PHE A 159 -3.22 8.30 -9.87
CA PHE A 159 -2.88 8.05 -8.47
C PHE A 159 -1.77 7.01 -8.34
N LEU A 160 -1.89 5.87 -9.02
CA LEU A 160 -0.93 4.77 -8.97
C LEU A 160 0.43 5.16 -9.52
N VAL A 161 0.49 5.89 -10.64
CA VAL A 161 1.75 6.38 -11.23
C VAL A 161 2.47 7.31 -10.28
N PHE A 162 1.78 8.32 -9.74
CA PHE A 162 2.40 9.25 -8.78
C PHE A 162 2.81 8.55 -7.49
N GLN A 163 1.98 7.65 -6.97
CA GLN A 163 2.30 6.83 -5.81
C GLN A 163 3.57 6.03 -6.05
N LEU A 164 3.69 5.39 -7.20
CA LEU A 164 4.84 4.59 -7.57
C LEU A 164 6.10 5.44 -7.72
N MET A 165 6.01 6.60 -8.38
CA MET A 165 7.13 7.54 -8.53
C MET A 165 7.63 8.00 -7.17
N ILE A 166 6.73 8.40 -6.27
CA ILE A 166 7.08 8.82 -4.92
C ILE A 166 7.76 7.66 -4.18
N LEU A 167 7.19 6.46 -4.20
CA LEU A 167 7.74 5.31 -3.47
C LEU A 167 9.11 4.88 -3.99
N ILE A 168 9.30 4.79 -5.31
CA ILE A 168 10.58 4.40 -5.93
C ILE A 168 11.71 5.35 -5.52
N VAL A 169 11.42 6.65 -5.36
CA VAL A 169 12.43 7.64 -4.99
C VAL A 169 12.58 7.73 -3.47
N TYR A 170 11.49 7.98 -2.75
CA TYR A 170 11.55 8.33 -1.33
C TYR A 170 11.77 7.13 -0.42
N PHE A 171 11.25 5.94 -0.77
CA PHE A 171 11.37 4.78 0.10
C PHE A 171 12.81 4.28 0.21
N PRO A 172 13.58 4.10 -0.89
CA PRO A 172 15.01 3.75 -0.78
C PRO A 172 15.84 4.82 -0.07
N LEU A 173 15.51 6.11 -0.24
CA LEU A 173 16.19 7.21 0.46
C LEU A 173 15.92 7.19 1.97
N ALA A 174 14.67 6.95 2.37
CA ALA A 174 14.29 6.84 3.77
C ALA A 174 14.93 5.60 4.42
N MET A 175 14.96 4.46 3.72
CA MET A 175 15.66 3.26 4.16
C MET A 175 17.17 3.49 4.29
N LYS A 176 17.80 4.19 3.34
CA LYS A 176 19.23 4.55 3.42
C LYS A 176 19.58 5.27 4.70
N ARG A 177 18.74 6.23 5.12
CA ARG A 177 19.00 7.03 6.32
C ARG A 177 19.00 6.20 7.60
N ILE A 178 18.17 5.16 7.66
CA ILE A 178 17.97 4.37 8.89
C ILE A 178 18.85 3.11 8.90
N HIS A 179 18.89 2.41 7.77
CA HIS A 179 19.61 1.15 7.56
C HIS A 179 21.03 1.34 7.01
N GLN A 180 21.47 2.58 6.76
CA GLN A 180 22.80 2.91 6.22
C GLN A 180 23.16 2.15 4.93
N THR A 181 22.18 1.90 4.08
CA THR A 181 22.34 1.04 2.91
C THR A 181 23.12 1.72 1.77
N GLY A 182 23.87 0.92 1.00
CA GLY A 182 24.58 1.37 -0.20
C GLY A 182 23.68 1.56 -1.42
N ALA A 183 24.20 2.15 -2.50
CA ALA A 183 23.45 2.43 -3.74
C ALA A 183 22.86 1.17 -4.40
N ALA A 184 23.58 0.04 -4.36
CA ALA A 184 23.08 -1.23 -4.89
C ALA A 184 21.79 -1.66 -4.17
N CYS A 185 21.76 -1.57 -2.83
CA CYS A 185 20.56 -1.87 -2.04
C CYS A 185 19.38 -0.97 -2.43
N GLN A 186 19.63 0.33 -2.66
CA GLN A 186 18.59 1.26 -3.09
C GLN A 186 17.97 0.88 -4.43
N PHE A 187 18.79 0.44 -5.38
CA PHE A 187 18.34 -0.04 -6.69
C PHE A 187 17.46 -1.30 -6.55
N PHE A 188 17.88 -2.29 -5.75
CA PHE A 188 17.06 -3.49 -5.51
C PHE A 188 15.77 -3.19 -4.76
N MET A 189 15.77 -2.24 -3.82
CA MET A 189 14.55 -1.77 -3.17
C MET A 189 13.59 -1.11 -4.16
N ALA A 190 14.08 -0.28 -5.08
CA ALA A 190 13.27 0.32 -6.13
C ALA A 190 12.61 -0.74 -7.03
N ILE A 191 13.38 -1.77 -7.43
CA ILE A 191 12.85 -2.92 -8.19
C ILE A 191 11.81 -3.68 -7.36
N ALA A 192 12.08 -3.94 -6.09
CA ALA A 192 11.13 -4.64 -5.23
C ALA A 192 9.82 -3.85 -5.06
N ILE A 193 9.88 -2.52 -4.98
CA ILE A 193 8.68 -1.66 -4.93
C ILE A 193 7.86 -1.81 -6.21
N LEU A 194 8.53 -1.75 -7.37
CA LEU A 194 7.89 -2.00 -8.67
C LEU A 194 7.19 -3.35 -8.71
N LEU A 195 7.86 -4.41 -8.24
CA LEU A 195 7.29 -5.77 -8.22
C LEU A 195 6.11 -5.88 -7.25
N VAL A 196 6.22 -5.34 -6.03
CA VAL A 196 5.15 -5.41 -5.04
C VAL A 196 3.92 -4.65 -5.53
N VAL A 197 4.10 -3.40 -5.95
CA VAL A 197 2.99 -2.57 -6.45
C VAL A 197 2.42 -3.16 -7.74
N GLY A 198 3.27 -3.59 -8.67
CA GLY A 198 2.86 -4.21 -9.92
C GLY A 198 2.07 -5.51 -9.71
N THR A 199 2.50 -6.37 -8.78
CA THR A 199 1.82 -7.63 -8.46
C THR A 199 0.45 -7.36 -7.83
N ILE A 200 0.37 -6.45 -6.86
CA ILE A 200 -0.90 -6.14 -6.19
C ILE A 200 -1.90 -5.55 -7.17
N ASN A 201 -1.47 -4.65 -8.04
CA ASN A 201 -2.34 -4.07 -9.06
C ASN A 201 -2.70 -5.09 -10.15
N GLY A 202 -1.77 -5.95 -10.56
CA GLY A 202 -2.05 -7.03 -11.51
C GLY A 202 -3.10 -8.02 -10.98
N LEU A 203 -3.01 -8.39 -9.70
CA LEU A 203 -4.01 -9.24 -9.04
C LEU A 203 -5.37 -8.55 -8.94
N TYR A 204 -5.39 -7.24 -8.66
CA TYR A 204 -6.62 -6.46 -8.63
C TYR A 204 -7.29 -6.41 -10.01
N MET A 205 -6.50 -6.18 -11.07
CA MET A 205 -7.00 -6.16 -12.45
C MET A 205 -7.50 -7.54 -12.89
N ALA A 206 -6.76 -8.62 -12.61
CA ALA A 206 -7.17 -9.99 -12.96
C ALA A 206 -8.49 -10.40 -12.27
N LYS A 207 -8.78 -9.87 -11.08
CA LYS A 207 -10.04 -10.12 -10.37
C LYS A 207 -11.22 -9.32 -10.95
N ASN A 208 -10.95 -8.14 -11.51
CA ASN A 208 -11.96 -7.22 -12.00
C ASN A 208 -12.13 -7.27 -13.53
N GLU A 209 -11.34 -8.08 -14.23
CA GLU A 209 -11.55 -8.37 -15.64
C GLU A 209 -12.92 -9.07 -15.78
N PRO A 210 -13.90 -8.45 -16.46
CA PRO A 210 -15.17 -9.10 -16.71
C PRO A 210 -14.88 -10.37 -17.50
N ASP A 211 -15.30 -11.52 -16.98
CA ASP A 211 -15.04 -12.84 -17.54
C ASP A 211 -15.36 -12.85 -19.04
N VAL A 212 -14.33 -12.61 -19.87
CA VAL A 212 -14.47 -12.49 -21.33
C VAL A 212 -14.99 -13.81 -21.90
N ALA A 213 -14.76 -14.92 -21.18
CA ALA A 213 -15.34 -16.21 -21.49
C ALA A 213 -16.87 -16.26 -21.26
N SER A 214 -17.41 -15.48 -20.32
CA SER A 214 -18.86 -15.33 -20.12
C SER A 214 -19.50 -14.54 -21.28
N THR A 215 -18.85 -13.46 -21.74
CA THR A 215 -19.33 -12.66 -22.88
C THR A 215 -19.23 -13.46 -24.19
N ALA A 216 -18.16 -14.23 -24.37
CA ALA A 216 -18.02 -15.12 -25.52
C ALA A 216 -19.02 -16.30 -25.51
N ARG A 217 -19.41 -16.84 -24.35
CA ARG A 217 -20.46 -17.86 -24.25
C ARG A 217 -21.84 -17.33 -24.60
N VAL A 218 -22.16 -16.08 -24.26
CA VAL A 218 -23.44 -15.45 -24.66
C VAL A 218 -23.53 -15.32 -26.19
N ILE A 219 -22.42 -14.97 -26.85
CA ILE A 219 -22.37 -14.88 -28.32
C ILE A 219 -22.44 -16.27 -28.98
N LYS A 220 -21.84 -17.29 -28.37
CA LYS A 220 -21.86 -18.67 -28.91
C LYS A 220 -23.17 -19.42 -28.66
N ALA A 221 -24.02 -18.95 -27.74
CA ALA A 221 -25.31 -19.56 -27.41
C ALA A 221 -26.45 -19.18 -28.37
N GLY A 222 -26.19 -18.37 -29.41
CA GLY A 222 -27.16 -18.08 -30.47
C GLY A 222 -28.44 -17.37 -30.03
N LYS A 223 -28.53 -16.92 -28.77
CA LYS A 223 -29.64 -16.08 -28.33
C LYS A 223 -29.36 -14.65 -28.81
N PRO A 224 -30.22 -14.06 -29.66
CA PRO A 224 -30.11 -12.65 -30.00
C PRO A 224 -30.20 -11.86 -28.69
N VAL A 225 -29.13 -11.16 -28.34
CA VAL A 225 -29.18 -10.14 -27.30
C VAL A 225 -30.10 -9.07 -27.86
N ALA A 226 -31.32 -9.01 -27.33
CA ALA A 226 -32.24 -7.93 -27.61
C ALA A 226 -31.56 -6.64 -27.12
N ILE A 227 -30.95 -5.90 -28.03
CA ILE A 227 -30.56 -4.52 -27.82
C ILE A 227 -31.89 -3.77 -27.73
N THR A 228 -32.49 -3.75 -26.53
CA THR A 228 -33.60 -2.86 -26.23
C THR A 228 -33.04 -1.45 -26.29
N GLY A 229 -33.19 -0.82 -27.45
CA GLY A 229 -32.93 0.58 -27.65
C GLY A 229 -33.81 1.39 -26.70
N SER A 230 -33.20 1.90 -25.64
CA SER A 230 -33.72 3.05 -24.90
C SER A 230 -33.09 4.30 -25.53
N GLN A 231 -33.58 4.67 -26.71
CA GLN A 231 -33.44 6.01 -27.27
C GLN A 231 -34.72 6.37 -28.00
N GLU A 232 -35.79 6.52 -27.23
CA GLU A 232 -36.94 7.32 -27.66
C GLU A 232 -37.64 7.89 -26.42
N SER A 233 -37.09 8.97 -25.87
CA SER A 233 -37.84 9.86 -24.99
C SER A 233 -37.11 11.18 -24.81
N ALA A 234 -37.83 12.26 -25.13
CA ALA A 234 -37.62 13.65 -24.73
C ALA A 234 -36.60 14.50 -25.52
N ILE A 235 -37.00 14.88 -26.76
CA ILE A 235 -36.99 16.30 -27.13
C ILE A 235 -38.43 16.67 -27.54
N ARG A 236 -39.13 17.32 -26.62
CA ARG A 236 -40.17 18.32 -26.85
C ARG A 236 -39.73 19.57 -26.11
#